data_AF-A0A285BRZ8-F1
#
_entry.id   AF-A0A285BRZ8-F1
#
_cell.length_a   1.000
_cell.length_b   1.000
_cell.length_c   1.000
_cell.angle_alpha   90.00
_cell.angle_beta   90.00
_cell.angle_gamma   90.00
#
_symmetry.space_group_name_H-M   'P 1'
#
loop_
_entity.id
_entity.type
_entity.pdbx_description
1 polymer ?
#
loop_
_entity_poly.entity_id
_entity_poly.type
_entity_poly.pdbx_seq_one_letter_code
_entity_poly.pdbx_strand_id
1 'polypeptide(L)'
;MGDSGRTGDGSIAEVPVLVLALVITGGTAVVSGLLIVVMRSADSTTQQIAKALLGVAAIAIAVFFGVLAHLDDAADQRVGDDSAAVARSATPSPPSTATPLVSSPSPSPATASESTPASGPPGTAPPPDTPPPASHRHSTAAAQPPEETPGETPMDNAPRTTPARVRIQGAEAPWTGMCLDVYGPLTDPGTPVQIWHCEHVAEMEWRYGSDGTLVGFGGNCLTVVGVAADATPVEMHPCDGGKGQRWRRVGEEFHGPDGYCLDIKGPGTTDGTRVQLWTCEGVPQQQWETTTL
;
A
#
# COMPACT_ATOMS: atom_id res chain seq x y z
N MET A 1 -9.39 -12.80 63.06
CA MET A 1 -9.53 -11.41 62.59
C MET A 1 -8.90 -11.37 61.20
N GLY A 2 -9.66 -11.57 60.12
CA GLY A 2 -10.44 -10.53 59.43
C GLY A 2 -9.57 -10.00 58.28
N ASP A 3 -9.63 -10.60 57.08
CA ASP A 3 -10.52 -10.29 55.94
C ASP A 3 -10.45 -8.84 55.44
N SER A 4 -10.10 -8.66 54.16
CA SER A 4 -10.84 -7.84 53.20
C SER A 4 -10.18 -7.95 51.82
N GLY A 5 -10.58 -8.99 51.07
CA GLY A 5 -10.46 -9.00 49.62
C GLY A 5 -11.42 -7.98 49.03
N ARG A 6 -10.89 -6.95 48.36
CA ARG A 6 -11.69 -5.97 47.64
C ARG A 6 -12.00 -6.52 46.25
N THR A 7 -13.03 -7.34 46.13
CA THR A 7 -13.69 -7.62 44.85
C THR A 7 -14.34 -6.32 44.38
N GLY A 8 -13.81 -5.73 43.32
CA GLY A 8 -14.46 -4.62 42.63
C GLY A 8 -15.83 -5.06 42.15
N ASP A 9 -16.86 -4.37 42.62
CA ASP A 9 -18.24 -4.51 42.17
C ASP A 9 -18.29 -4.14 40.68
N GLY A 10 -18.22 -5.16 39.82
CA GLY A 10 -18.33 -5.03 38.37
C GLY A 10 -19.77 -4.67 38.02
N SER A 11 -20.12 -3.40 38.15
CA SER A 11 -21.44 -2.89 37.82
C SER A 11 -21.73 -3.19 36.35
N ILE A 12 -22.63 -4.15 36.10
CA ILE A 12 -23.02 -4.59 34.77
C ILE A 12 -23.82 -3.45 34.11
N ALA A 13 -23.22 -2.78 33.13
CA ALA A 13 -23.87 -1.72 32.37
C ALA A 13 -24.45 -2.27 31.06
N GLU A 14 -25.68 -1.85 30.73
CA GLU A 14 -26.34 -2.21 29.49
C GLU A 14 -25.80 -1.39 28.32
N VAL A 15 -25.33 -2.07 27.27
CA VAL A 15 -24.72 -1.43 26.09
C VAL A 15 -25.66 -1.58 24.89
N PRO A 16 -26.25 -0.47 24.38
CA PRO A 16 -27.05 -0.54 23.17
C PRO A 16 -26.13 -0.70 21.95
N VAL A 17 -26.29 -1.79 21.21
CA VAL A 17 -25.62 -2.01 19.92
C VAL A 17 -26.63 -1.78 18.80
N LEU A 18 -26.26 -0.90 17.86
CA LEU A 18 -27.11 -0.55 16.73
C LEU A 18 -26.85 -1.49 15.55
N VAL A 19 -27.85 -2.25 15.13
CA VAL A 19 -27.77 -3.07 13.92
C VAL A 19 -28.72 -2.50 12.88
N LEU A 20 -28.16 -1.97 11.79
CA LEU A 20 -28.94 -1.51 10.63
C LEU A 20 -29.12 -2.65 9.63
N ALA A 21 -30.37 -3.00 9.34
CA ALA A 21 -30.69 -3.88 8.23
C ALA A 21 -30.84 -3.05 6.94
N LEU A 22 -29.91 -3.21 6.02
CA LEU A 22 -30.00 -2.64 4.67
C LEU A 22 -30.69 -3.63 3.74
N VAL A 23 -31.73 -3.17 3.06
CA VAL A 23 -32.32 -3.88 1.92
C VAL A 23 -31.90 -3.14 0.66
N ILE A 24 -31.23 -3.85 -0.25
CA ILE A 24 -30.84 -3.29 -1.55
C ILE A 24 -31.89 -3.73 -2.56
N THR A 25 -32.67 -2.78 -3.08
CA THR A 25 -33.64 -3.01 -4.15
C THR A 25 -33.38 -2.01 -5.27
N GLY A 26 -33.06 -2.49 -6.46
CA GLY A 26 -32.90 -1.64 -7.65
C GLY A 26 -31.72 -0.66 -7.59
N GLY A 27 -30.64 -1.01 -6.89
CA GLY A 27 -29.44 -0.16 -6.79
C GLY A 27 -29.52 0.95 -5.75
N THR A 28 -30.63 1.08 -5.03
CA THR A 28 -30.74 1.95 -3.86
C THR A 28 -30.73 1.13 -2.58
N ALA A 29 -29.90 1.58 -1.64
CA ALA A 29 -29.82 1.06 -0.29
C ALA A 29 -30.89 1.76 0.56
N VAL A 30 -31.90 1.00 1.03
CA VAL A 30 -32.93 1.53 1.93
C VAL A 30 -32.75 0.90 3.31
N VAL A 31 -32.65 1.73 4.35
CA VAL A 31 -32.62 1.26 5.75
C VAL A 31 -34.01 0.76 6.10
N SER A 32 -34.18 -0.56 6.20
CA SER A 32 -35.49 -1.20 6.35
C SER A 32 -35.92 -1.42 7.82
N GLY A 33 -35.05 -1.12 8.79
CA GLY A 33 -35.38 -1.23 10.20
C GLY A 33 -34.17 -0.99 11.10
N LEU A 34 -34.44 -0.45 12.30
CA LEU A 34 -33.46 -0.22 13.36
C LEU A 34 -33.68 -1.24 14.47
N LEU A 35 -32.76 -2.18 14.65
CA LEU A 35 -32.78 -3.09 15.78
C LEU A 35 -31.73 -2.67 16.80
N ILE A 36 -32.17 -2.27 17.99
CA ILE A 36 -31.29 -1.98 19.13
C ILE A 36 -31.16 -3.28 19.93
N VAL A 37 -29.97 -3.90 19.87
CA VAL A 37 -29.65 -5.08 20.66
C VAL A 37 -28.91 -4.62 21.91
N VAL A 38 -29.49 -4.82 23.09
CA VAL A 38 -28.85 -4.48 24.35
C VAL A 38 -28.01 -5.67 24.82
N MET A 39 -26.69 -5.55 24.73
CA MET A 39 -25.77 -6.56 25.24
C MET A 39 -25.21 -6.12 26.61
N ARG A 40 -25.11 -7.06 27.55
CA ARG A 40 -24.48 -6.84 28.86
C ARG A 40 -23.02 -7.28 28.79
N SER A 41 -22.09 -6.36 29.01
CA SER A 41 -20.65 -6.66 29.09
C SER A 41 -20.02 -6.00 30.32
N ALA A 42 -19.21 -6.78 31.05
CA ALA A 42 -18.43 -6.32 32.20
C ALA A 42 -17.01 -5.86 31.82
N ASP A 43 -16.61 -5.99 30.55
CA ASP A 43 -15.29 -5.62 30.07
C ASP A 43 -15.23 -4.13 29.69
N SER A 44 -14.33 -3.38 30.36
CA SER A 44 -14.22 -1.93 30.17
C SER A 44 -13.74 -1.55 28.76
N THR A 45 -12.98 -2.43 28.10
CA THR A 45 -12.48 -2.20 26.73
C THR A 45 -13.63 -2.31 25.74
N THR A 46 -14.46 -3.35 25.87
CA THR A 46 -15.68 -3.56 25.08
C THR A 46 -16.66 -2.39 25.23
N GLN A 47 -16.79 -1.85 26.45
CA GLN A 47 -17.63 -0.66 26.73
C GLN A 47 -17.11 0.61 26.02
N GLN A 48 -15.79 0.83 25.99
CA GLN A 48 -15.22 1.99 25.30
C GLN A 48 -15.34 1.89 23.78
N ILE A 49 -15.07 0.70 23.22
CA ILE A 49 -15.21 0.45 21.78
C ILE A 49 -16.66 0.65 21.33
N ALA A 50 -17.63 0.12 22.08
CA ALA A 50 -19.05 0.29 21.73
C ALA A 50 -19.50 1.77 21.76
N LYS A 51 -19.04 2.56 22.73
CA LYS A 51 -19.32 4.00 22.80
C LYS A 51 -18.67 4.77 21.64
N ALA A 52 -17.44 4.42 21.28
CA ALA A 52 -16.75 5.03 20.14
C ALA A 52 -17.49 4.75 18.83
N LEU A 53 -17.94 3.50 18.61
CA LEU A 53 -18.70 3.11 17.41
C LEU A 53 -20.05 3.83 17.30
N LEU A 54 -20.78 4.00 18.41
CA LEU A 54 -22.02 4.79 18.44
C LEU A 54 -21.78 6.26 18.07
N GLY A 55 -20.68 6.85 18.55
CA GLY A 55 -20.28 8.22 18.21
C GLY A 55 -19.98 8.38 16.72
N VAL A 56 -19.21 7.46 16.13
CA VAL A 56 -18.88 7.46 14.69
C VAL A 56 -20.14 7.28 13.83
N ALA A 57 -21.05 6.37 14.22
CA ALA A 57 -22.31 6.17 13.50
C ALA A 57 -23.19 7.42 13.52
N ALA A 58 -23.29 8.13 14.65
CA ALA A 58 -24.06 9.38 14.74
C ALA A 58 -23.47 10.49 13.85
N ILE A 59 -22.15 10.60 13.79
CA ILE A 59 -21.45 11.57 12.93
C ILE A 59 -21.65 11.23 11.46
N ALA A 60 -21.50 9.96 11.08
CA ALA A 60 -21.72 9.51 9.71
C ALA A 60 -23.16 9.77 9.23
N ILE A 61 -24.15 9.53 10.10
CA ILE A 61 -25.57 9.82 9.83
C ILE A 61 -25.79 11.33 9.66
N ALA A 62 -25.22 12.17 10.55
CA ALA A 62 -25.34 13.62 10.47
C ALA A 62 -24.69 14.19 9.19
N VAL A 63 -23.53 13.65 8.78
CA VAL A 63 -22.86 14.03 7.53
C VAL A 63 -23.68 13.57 6.32
N PHE A 64 -24.22 12.34 6.35
CA PHE A 64 -25.06 11.82 5.26
C PHE A 64 -26.34 12.66 5.05
N PHE A 65 -27.03 13.03 6.14
CA PHE A 65 -28.20 13.90 6.07
C PHE A 65 -27.85 15.36 5.73
N GLY A 66 -26.70 15.86 6.18
CA GLY A 66 -26.20 17.18 5.80
C GLY A 66 -25.84 17.28 4.31
N VAL A 67 -25.24 16.22 3.75
CA VAL A 67 -24.94 16.09 2.32
C VAL A 67 -26.23 15.98 1.50
N LEU A 68 -27.20 15.16 1.94
CA LEU A 68 -28.50 15.07 1.27
C LEU A 68 -29.24 16.42 1.27
N ALA A 69 -29.22 17.17 2.37
CA ALA A 69 -29.85 18.50 2.44
C ALA A 69 -29.17 19.54 1.52
N HIS A 70 -27.88 19.41 1.22
CA HIS A 70 -27.18 20.28 0.27
C HIS A 70 -27.43 19.93 -1.20
N LEU A 71 -27.86 18.70 -1.50
CA LEU A 71 -28.16 18.29 -2.87
C LEU A 71 -29.52 18.80 -3.36
N ASP A 72 -30.45 19.12 -2.47
CA ASP A 72 -31.74 19.74 -2.83
C ASP A 72 -31.62 21.23 -3.23
N ASP A 73 -30.62 21.96 -2.73
CA ASP A 73 -30.44 23.40 -3.01
C ASP A 73 -29.80 23.66 -4.40
N ALA A 74 -29.11 22.67 -4.96
CA ALA A 74 -28.39 22.81 -6.23
C ALA A 74 -29.28 22.69 -7.49
N ALA A 75 -30.59 22.50 -7.35
CA ALA A 75 -31.50 22.25 -8.46
C ALA A 75 -32.31 23.47 -8.96
N ASP A 76 -32.36 24.60 -8.23
CA ASP A 76 -33.36 25.66 -8.49
C ASP A 76 -32.82 26.99 -9.08
N GLN A 77 -31.60 27.04 -9.60
CA GLN A 77 -30.99 28.30 -10.10
C GLN A 77 -30.82 28.42 -11.62
N ARG A 78 -31.65 27.75 -12.43
CA ARG A 78 -31.61 27.89 -13.91
C ARG A 78 -32.96 28.21 -14.58
N VAL A 79 -33.77 29.12 -14.06
CA VAL A 79 -34.76 29.83 -14.91
C VAL A 79 -35.05 31.21 -14.33
N GLY A 80 -34.78 32.27 -15.10
CA GLY A 80 -35.38 33.59 -14.87
C GLY A 80 -34.39 34.75 -14.90
N ASP A 81 -34.13 35.29 -16.09
CA ASP A 81 -34.40 36.70 -16.36
C ASP A 81 -34.16 37.01 -17.84
N ASP A 82 -35.27 37.27 -18.55
CA ASP A 82 -35.32 37.83 -19.88
C ASP A 82 -36.01 39.20 -19.79
N SER A 83 -35.54 40.13 -20.62
CA SER A 83 -36.21 41.36 -21.08
C SER A 83 -35.95 42.68 -20.33
N ALA A 84 -35.01 43.47 -20.90
CA ALA A 84 -35.27 44.89 -21.14
C ALA A 84 -34.58 45.40 -22.43
N ALA A 85 -35.41 45.95 -23.32
CA ALA A 85 -35.16 47.01 -24.30
C ALA A 85 -34.54 46.70 -25.69
N VAL A 86 -35.45 46.73 -26.66
CA VAL A 86 -35.29 46.91 -28.12
C VAL A 86 -34.93 48.37 -28.46
N ALA A 87 -33.99 48.61 -29.41
CA ALA A 87 -34.23 49.38 -30.66
C ALA A 87 -32.96 49.89 -31.41
N ARG A 88 -32.82 49.43 -32.67
CA ARG A 88 -32.46 50.16 -33.92
C ARG A 88 -31.03 50.71 -34.15
N SER A 89 -30.34 50.21 -35.19
CA SER A 89 -30.11 50.94 -36.47
C SER A 89 -29.20 50.17 -37.46
N ALA A 90 -29.60 50.13 -38.74
CA ALA A 90 -28.86 49.63 -39.93
C ALA A 90 -27.74 50.63 -40.32
N THR A 91 -26.63 50.31 -41.02
CA THR A 91 -26.36 49.85 -42.43
C THR A 91 -24.81 50.04 -42.65
N PRO A 92 -24.16 49.87 -43.84
CA PRO A 92 -23.94 48.73 -44.75
C PRO A 92 -22.43 48.36 -44.97
N SER A 93 -22.16 47.25 -45.68
CA SER A 93 -20.82 46.74 -46.09
C SER A 93 -20.19 47.43 -47.32
N PRO A 94 -18.86 47.33 -47.54
CA PRO A 94 -18.21 47.48 -48.85
C PRO A 94 -17.52 46.17 -49.35
N PRO A 95 -17.05 46.11 -50.62
CA PRO A 95 -17.12 44.89 -51.45
C PRO A 95 -15.84 44.04 -51.52
N SER A 96 -16.06 42.77 -51.92
CA SER A 96 -15.06 41.75 -52.24
C SER A 96 -14.11 42.12 -53.37
N THR A 97 -12.83 41.74 -53.21
CA THR A 97 -11.92 41.50 -54.34
C THR A 97 -11.39 40.06 -54.23
N ALA A 98 -11.56 39.30 -55.30
CA ALA A 98 -11.25 37.88 -55.41
C ALA A 98 -9.85 37.63 -55.97
N THR A 99 -9.19 36.56 -55.54
CA THR A 99 -8.23 35.73 -56.32
C THR A 99 -7.92 34.42 -55.56
N PRO A 100 -7.42 33.34 -56.21
CA PRO A 100 -8.07 32.03 -56.17
C PRO A 100 -7.35 30.98 -55.31
N LEU A 101 -8.13 30.01 -54.83
CA LEU A 101 -7.64 28.80 -54.16
C LEU A 101 -7.13 27.77 -55.18
N VAL A 102 -5.92 27.27 -54.93
CA VAL A 102 -5.37 26.03 -55.50
C VAL A 102 -5.96 24.84 -54.74
N SER A 103 -6.46 23.87 -55.51
CA SER A 103 -7.05 22.61 -55.05
C SER A 103 -5.98 21.52 -54.84
N SER A 104 -6.12 20.68 -53.81
CA SER A 104 -5.85 19.23 -53.85
C SER A 104 -6.19 18.52 -52.52
N PRO A 105 -6.42 17.18 -52.53
CA PRO A 105 -7.63 16.61 -51.93
C PRO A 105 -7.42 15.73 -50.69
N SER A 106 -8.57 15.55 -50.02
CA SER A 106 -8.87 14.61 -48.93
C SER A 106 -8.94 13.15 -49.40
N PRO A 107 -8.63 12.16 -48.53
CA PRO A 107 -9.19 10.82 -48.65
C PRO A 107 -10.19 10.49 -47.52
N SER A 108 -11.39 10.05 -47.94
CA SER A 108 -12.44 9.41 -47.15
C SER A 108 -12.11 7.94 -46.83
N PRO A 109 -12.82 7.31 -45.86
CA PRO A 109 -12.47 6.02 -45.28
C PRO A 109 -13.10 4.83 -46.03
N ALA A 110 -12.49 3.66 -45.91
CA ALA A 110 -13.03 2.39 -46.41
C ALA A 110 -13.68 1.60 -45.26
N THR A 111 -14.90 1.13 -45.53
CA THR A 111 -15.76 0.29 -44.70
C THR A 111 -15.44 -1.21 -44.82
N ALA A 112 -15.52 -1.89 -43.68
CA ALA A 112 -16.04 -3.24 -43.37
C ALA A 112 -15.89 -4.42 -44.36
N SER A 113 -15.44 -5.56 -43.82
CA SER A 113 -16.18 -6.84 -43.92
C SER A 113 -15.76 -7.83 -42.81
N GLU A 114 -16.79 -8.51 -42.31
CA GLU A 114 -16.87 -9.39 -41.15
C GLU A 114 -16.59 -10.87 -41.51
N SER A 115 -16.02 -11.66 -40.59
CA SER A 115 -16.26 -13.12 -40.48
C SER A 115 -15.73 -13.69 -39.15
N THR A 116 -16.63 -14.20 -38.31
CA THR A 116 -16.42 -15.20 -37.23
C THR A 116 -16.89 -16.59 -37.73
N PRO A 117 -16.79 -17.71 -36.97
CA PRO A 117 -15.78 -18.20 -36.00
C PRO A 117 -15.34 -19.66 -36.30
N ALA A 118 -14.31 -20.18 -35.61
CA ALA A 118 -14.11 -21.64 -35.45
C ALA A 118 -13.29 -22.01 -34.19
N SER A 119 -13.70 -23.11 -33.57
CA SER A 119 -13.30 -23.64 -32.25
C SER A 119 -12.14 -24.65 -32.29
N GLY A 120 -11.29 -24.67 -31.24
CA GLY A 120 -10.50 -25.83 -30.72
C GLY A 120 -9.30 -26.32 -31.55
N PRO A 121 -8.26 -26.97 -30.95
CA PRO A 121 -8.31 -27.92 -29.83
C PRO A 121 -7.29 -27.64 -28.67
N PRO A 122 -7.26 -28.44 -27.58
CA PRO A 122 -6.51 -28.13 -26.36
C PRO A 122 -5.03 -28.52 -26.48
N GLY A 123 -4.15 -27.66 -25.95
CA GLY A 123 -2.71 -27.89 -25.86
C GLY A 123 -2.34 -28.87 -24.74
N THR A 124 -1.55 -29.85 -25.14
CA THR A 124 -1.05 -31.03 -24.42
C THR A 124 -0.22 -30.71 -23.16
N ALA A 125 -0.38 -31.54 -22.13
CA ALA A 125 0.44 -31.58 -20.92
C ALA A 125 1.94 -31.86 -21.22
N PRO A 126 2.88 -31.34 -20.40
CA PRO A 126 4.30 -31.66 -20.53
C PRO A 126 4.62 -33.08 -20.01
N PRO A 127 5.60 -33.80 -20.59
CA PRO A 127 6.08 -35.07 -20.06
C PRO A 127 6.96 -34.87 -18.81
N PRO A 128 7.05 -35.87 -17.92
CA PRO A 128 7.96 -35.84 -16.78
C PRO A 128 9.39 -36.26 -17.20
N ASP A 129 10.33 -35.31 -17.21
CA ASP A 129 11.75 -35.64 -17.34
C ASP A 129 12.27 -36.23 -16.03
N THR A 130 12.65 -37.51 -16.12
CA THR A 130 13.30 -38.28 -15.06
C THR A 130 14.82 -38.03 -15.10
N PRO A 131 15.49 -37.75 -13.98
CA PRO A 131 16.94 -37.57 -13.99
C PRO A 131 17.70 -38.91 -14.13
N PRO A 132 18.89 -38.93 -14.76
CA PRO A 132 19.72 -40.13 -14.90
C PRO A 132 20.42 -40.52 -13.57
N PRO A 133 20.82 -41.79 -13.40
CA PRO A 133 21.36 -42.29 -12.14
C PRO A 133 22.83 -41.89 -11.94
N ALA A 134 23.15 -41.28 -10.80
CA ALA A 134 24.51 -41.16 -10.31
C ALA A 134 25.00 -42.53 -9.79
N SER A 135 25.82 -43.22 -10.59
CA SER A 135 26.59 -44.38 -10.15
C SER A 135 28.05 -43.99 -9.97
N HIS A 136 28.44 -43.62 -8.75
CA HIS A 136 29.84 -43.66 -8.33
C HIS A 136 29.99 -44.64 -7.17
N ARG A 137 30.71 -45.73 -7.50
CA ARG A 137 31.12 -46.80 -6.61
C ARG A 137 32.06 -46.24 -5.53
N HIS A 138 31.73 -46.45 -4.27
CA HIS A 138 32.71 -46.34 -3.19
C HIS A 138 33.60 -47.58 -3.22
N SER A 139 34.85 -47.37 -3.63
CA SER A 139 35.95 -48.31 -3.47
C SER A 139 36.35 -48.34 -2.00
N THR A 140 36.35 -49.52 -1.40
CA THR A 140 36.96 -49.79 -0.10
C THR A 140 38.48 -49.71 -0.23
N ALA A 141 39.11 -48.82 0.54
CA ALA A 141 40.55 -48.81 0.75
C ALA A 141 40.86 -48.42 2.20
N ALA A 142 41.87 -49.08 2.72
CA ALA A 142 42.16 -49.30 4.13
C ALA A 142 42.57 -48.04 4.92
N ALA A 143 42.37 -48.14 6.24
CA ALA A 143 42.82 -47.19 7.24
C ALA A 143 44.34 -46.97 7.20
N GLN A 144 44.74 -45.70 7.16
CA GLN A 144 46.08 -45.24 7.54
C GLN A 144 45.96 -44.20 8.67
N PRO A 145 46.92 -44.17 9.61
CA PRO A 145 46.87 -43.30 10.79
C PRO A 145 47.20 -41.84 10.43
N PRO A 146 46.76 -40.86 11.25
CA PRO A 146 46.95 -39.45 10.91
C PRO A 146 48.41 -39.02 11.13
N GLU A 147 48.97 -38.36 10.12
CA GLU A 147 50.23 -37.63 10.17
C GLU A 147 49.91 -36.15 10.48
N GLU A 148 50.54 -35.59 11.52
CA GLU A 148 50.31 -34.21 11.97
C GLU A 148 50.96 -33.20 11.00
N THR A 149 50.13 -32.35 10.39
CA THR A 149 50.58 -31.20 9.59
C THR A 149 50.85 -29.98 10.48
N PRO A 150 52.00 -29.28 10.35
CA PRO A 150 52.27 -28.04 11.09
C PRO A 150 51.50 -26.84 10.54
N GLY A 151 50.64 -26.27 11.39
CA GLY A 151 50.28 -24.85 11.48
C GLY A 151 49.94 -24.07 10.20
N GLU A 152 48.71 -24.19 9.70
CA GLU A 152 48.05 -23.07 9.03
C GLU A 152 47.60 -22.05 10.09
N THR A 153 48.05 -20.81 9.93
CA THR A 153 47.54 -19.65 10.69
C THR A 153 46.01 -19.57 10.59
N PRO A 154 45.26 -19.43 11.70
CA PRO A 154 43.82 -19.26 11.63
C PRO A 154 43.50 -17.86 11.08
N MET A 155 43.13 -17.76 9.80
CA MET A 155 42.40 -16.60 9.30
C MET A 155 40.92 -16.77 9.64
N ASP A 156 40.45 -15.88 10.51
CA ASP A 156 39.07 -15.44 10.74
C ASP A 156 37.99 -16.46 11.13
N ASN A 157 38.00 -16.83 12.41
CA ASN A 157 36.79 -17.14 13.19
C ASN A 157 36.18 -15.87 13.80
N ALA A 158 36.05 -14.78 13.01
CA ALA A 158 35.22 -13.66 13.44
C ALA A 158 33.75 -14.11 13.36
N PRO A 159 32.95 -14.01 14.44
CA PRO A 159 31.54 -14.32 14.37
C PRO A 159 30.91 -13.37 13.35
N ARG A 160 30.43 -13.91 12.21
CA ARG A 160 29.57 -13.13 11.31
C ARG A 160 28.27 -12.90 12.07
N THR A 161 28.19 -11.77 12.76
CA THR A 161 26.99 -11.35 13.48
C THR A 161 25.92 -11.04 12.45
N THR A 162 24.99 -11.98 12.27
CA THR A 162 23.74 -11.77 11.55
C THR A 162 23.08 -10.51 12.12
N PRO A 163 22.83 -9.45 11.33
CA PRO A 163 22.17 -8.24 11.83
C PRO A 163 20.82 -8.62 12.46
N ALA A 164 20.57 -8.04 13.63
CA ALA A 164 19.32 -8.21 14.36
C ALA A 164 18.13 -7.73 13.51
N ARG A 165 16.96 -8.29 13.77
CA ARG A 165 15.73 -7.81 13.15
C ARG A 165 15.32 -6.49 13.80
N VAL A 166 14.77 -5.61 12.98
CA VAL A 166 14.25 -4.31 13.39
C VAL A 166 12.86 -4.13 12.81
N ARG A 167 12.04 -3.38 13.53
CA ARG A 167 10.83 -2.75 13.02
C ARG A 167 11.17 -1.34 12.59
N ILE A 168 10.74 -0.94 11.40
CA ILE A 168 10.88 0.43 10.89
C ILE A 168 9.51 1.07 10.96
N GLN A 169 9.38 2.16 11.73
CA GLN A 169 8.11 2.80 12.05
C GLN A 169 8.21 4.29 11.81
N GLY A 170 7.12 4.96 11.44
CA GLY A 170 7.13 6.42 11.34
C GLY A 170 7.51 7.04 12.69
N ALA A 171 8.50 7.93 12.71
CA ALA A 171 9.00 8.53 13.94
C ALA A 171 8.07 9.64 14.47
N GLU A 172 7.32 10.28 13.57
CA GLU A 172 6.50 11.45 13.87
C GLU A 172 5.02 11.22 13.56
N ALA A 173 4.15 11.95 14.27
CA ALA A 173 2.71 11.88 14.03
C ALA A 173 2.37 12.42 12.62
N PRO A 174 1.38 11.83 11.93
CA PRO A 174 0.47 10.77 12.38
C PRO A 174 0.98 9.33 12.17
N TRP A 175 2.26 9.08 11.88
CA TRP A 175 2.79 7.75 11.54
C TRP A 175 3.45 6.98 12.69
N THR A 176 3.43 7.48 13.92
CA THR A 176 3.95 6.79 15.12
C THR A 176 3.25 5.47 15.47
N GLY A 177 2.37 4.94 14.63
CA GLY A 177 1.79 3.59 14.73
C GLY A 177 1.84 2.81 13.41
N MET A 178 2.53 3.36 12.40
CA MET A 178 2.59 2.85 11.04
C MET A 178 3.98 2.30 10.77
N CYS A 179 4.04 1.08 10.27
CA CYS A 179 5.25 0.34 10.01
C CYS A 179 5.52 0.25 8.50
N LEU A 180 6.80 0.23 8.15
CA LEU A 180 7.24 -0.12 6.80
C LEU A 180 6.90 -1.60 6.56
N ASP A 181 6.05 -1.83 5.57
CA ASP A 181 5.37 -3.09 5.33
C ASP A 181 5.58 -3.54 3.87
N VAL A 182 5.86 -4.83 3.69
CA VAL A 182 5.80 -5.45 2.36
C VAL A 182 4.34 -5.77 2.05
N TYR A 183 3.85 -5.36 0.86
CA TYR A 183 2.45 -5.55 0.50
C TYR A 183 2.05 -7.03 0.51
N GLY A 184 1.32 -7.41 1.56
CA GLY A 184 1.07 -8.80 1.89
C GLY A 184 2.38 -9.58 2.12
N PRO A 185 2.30 -10.89 2.37
CA PRO A 185 3.49 -11.73 2.44
C PRO A 185 3.91 -12.19 1.03
N LEU A 186 3.99 -11.27 0.06
CA LEU A 186 4.42 -11.57 -1.31
C LEU A 186 5.94 -11.49 -1.44
N THR A 187 6.52 -12.39 -2.23
CA THR A 187 7.98 -12.47 -2.45
C THR A 187 8.38 -12.28 -3.91
N ASP A 188 7.40 -12.00 -4.78
CA ASP A 188 7.66 -11.72 -6.18
C ASP A 188 8.42 -10.39 -6.33
N PRO A 189 9.43 -10.32 -7.21
CA PRO A 189 10.09 -9.06 -7.54
C PRO A 189 9.07 -8.01 -7.99
N GLY A 190 9.21 -6.78 -7.50
CA GLY A 190 8.25 -5.70 -7.73
C GLY A 190 7.08 -5.69 -6.73
N THR A 191 7.09 -6.57 -5.72
CA THR A 191 6.13 -6.46 -4.61
C THR A 191 6.29 -5.09 -3.96
N PRO A 192 5.25 -4.24 -3.93
CA PRO A 192 5.45 -2.87 -3.48
C PRO A 192 5.58 -2.79 -1.97
N VAL A 193 6.25 -1.73 -1.51
CA VAL A 193 6.37 -1.41 -0.09
C VAL A 193 5.36 -0.31 0.25
N GLN A 194 4.82 -0.40 1.45
CA GLN A 194 3.76 0.47 1.93
C GLN A 194 3.94 0.78 3.41
N ILE A 195 3.04 1.61 3.94
CA ILE A 195 2.80 1.66 5.36
C ILE A 195 1.57 0.84 5.72
N TRP A 196 1.62 0.24 6.89
CA TRP A 196 0.49 -0.46 7.50
C TRP A 196 0.59 -0.29 9.02
N HIS A 197 -0.53 -0.31 9.73
CA HIS A 197 -0.49 -0.31 11.19
C HIS A 197 0.44 -1.42 11.69
N CYS A 198 1.23 -1.12 12.72
CA CYS A 198 2.26 -2.05 13.15
C CYS A 198 1.68 -3.36 13.68
N GLU A 199 2.06 -4.48 13.05
CA GLU A 199 1.72 -5.84 13.46
C GLU A 199 3.00 -6.66 13.76
N HIS A 200 2.83 -7.81 14.41
CA HIS A 200 3.93 -8.73 14.76
C HIS A 200 4.05 -9.85 13.72
N VAL A 201 4.26 -9.44 12.47
CA VAL A 201 4.30 -10.31 11.28
C VAL A 201 5.60 -10.09 10.51
N ALA A 202 6.07 -11.12 9.80
CA ALA A 202 7.39 -11.16 9.20
C ALA A 202 7.58 -10.15 8.05
N GLU A 203 6.50 -9.75 7.39
CA GLU A 203 6.46 -8.77 6.31
C GLU A 203 6.74 -7.32 6.76
N MET A 204 6.73 -7.06 8.07
CA MET A 204 7.10 -5.77 8.68
C MET A 204 8.43 -5.83 9.44
N GLU A 205 9.12 -6.98 9.39
CA GLU A 205 10.43 -7.17 10.02
C GLU A 205 11.56 -7.00 9.00
N TRP A 206 12.52 -6.15 9.34
CA TRP A 206 13.64 -5.81 8.47
C TRP A 206 14.97 -6.19 9.12
N ARG A 207 15.98 -6.48 8.32
CA ARG A 207 17.37 -6.60 8.78
C ARG A 207 18.19 -5.54 8.09
N TYR A 208 18.68 -4.58 8.88
CA TYR A 208 19.56 -3.54 8.36
C TYR A 208 21.00 -4.03 8.38
N GLY A 209 21.53 -4.34 7.19
CA GLY A 209 22.89 -4.82 6.99
C GLY A 209 23.92 -3.70 7.14
N SER A 210 25.13 -4.06 7.58
CA SER A 210 26.27 -3.13 7.63
C SER A 210 26.72 -2.66 6.24
N ASP A 211 26.30 -3.35 5.19
CA ASP A 211 26.49 -2.98 3.79
C ASP A 211 25.44 -1.98 3.27
N GLY A 212 24.51 -1.56 4.13
CA GLY A 212 23.43 -0.62 3.80
C GLY A 212 22.21 -1.28 3.16
N THR A 213 22.12 -2.62 3.11
CA THR A 213 20.92 -3.30 2.61
C THR A 213 19.85 -3.37 3.69
N LEU A 214 18.58 -3.18 3.29
CA LEU A 214 17.41 -3.44 4.13
C LEU A 214 16.75 -4.72 3.62
N VAL A 215 17.05 -5.85 4.26
CA VAL A 215 16.51 -7.16 3.88
C VAL A 215 15.19 -7.38 4.61
N GLY A 216 14.10 -7.54 3.86
CA GLY A 216 12.75 -7.76 4.38
C GLY A 216 12.25 -9.18 4.11
N PHE A 217 10.93 -9.29 3.88
CA PHE A 217 10.25 -10.56 3.66
C PHE A 217 10.83 -11.38 2.50
N GLY A 218 10.86 -12.71 2.65
CA GLY A 218 11.41 -13.62 1.63
C GLY A 218 12.92 -13.52 1.42
N GLY A 219 13.64 -12.72 2.22
CA GLY A 219 15.06 -12.45 2.00
C GLY A 219 15.33 -11.46 0.85
N ASN A 220 14.29 -10.77 0.37
CA ASN A 220 14.42 -9.72 -0.64
C ASN A 220 14.86 -8.40 0.01
N CYS A 221 15.47 -7.54 -0.79
CA CYS A 221 15.95 -6.23 -0.39
C CYS A 221 14.94 -5.13 -0.75
N LEU A 222 14.84 -4.11 0.11
CA LEU A 222 14.18 -2.84 -0.18
C LEU A 222 14.91 -2.16 -1.34
N THR A 223 14.23 -1.98 -2.47
CA THR A 223 14.86 -1.69 -3.75
C THR A 223 14.16 -0.54 -4.46
N VAL A 224 14.96 0.29 -5.10
CA VAL A 224 14.55 1.23 -6.15
C VAL A 224 15.06 0.70 -7.47
N VAL A 225 14.15 0.38 -8.39
CA VAL A 225 14.50 -0.12 -9.72
C VAL A 225 14.56 1.03 -10.72
N GLY A 226 15.58 1.00 -11.59
CA GLY A 226 15.76 2.00 -12.63
C GLY A 226 16.40 3.30 -12.11
N VAL A 227 15.86 4.44 -12.54
CA VAL A 227 16.39 5.77 -12.22
C VAL A 227 15.72 6.31 -10.95
N ALA A 228 16.52 6.76 -10.00
CA ALA A 228 16.04 7.44 -8.81
C ALA A 228 15.56 8.85 -9.18
N ALA A 229 14.30 9.15 -8.86
CA ALA A 229 13.66 10.45 -9.01
C ALA A 229 12.53 10.56 -7.97
N ASP A 230 11.97 11.76 -7.82
CA ASP A 230 10.76 11.94 -7.02
C ASP A 230 9.64 11.05 -7.55
N ALA A 231 8.88 10.48 -6.62
CA ALA A 231 7.81 9.52 -6.85
C ALA A 231 8.23 8.16 -7.42
N THR A 232 9.53 7.86 -7.58
CA THR A 232 9.96 6.50 -7.92
C THR A 232 9.51 5.53 -6.83
N PRO A 233 8.75 4.46 -7.13
CA PRO A 233 8.28 3.52 -6.12
C PRO A 233 9.44 2.77 -5.45
N VAL A 234 9.22 2.38 -4.20
CA VAL A 234 10.08 1.44 -3.48
C VAL A 234 9.40 0.08 -3.42
N GLU A 235 10.15 -0.97 -3.75
CA GLU A 235 9.63 -2.33 -3.94
C GLU A 235 10.63 -3.39 -3.48
N MET A 236 10.18 -4.64 -3.38
CA MET A 236 11.00 -5.77 -3.00
C MET A 236 11.62 -6.41 -4.24
N HIS A 237 12.92 -6.67 -4.19
CA HIS A 237 13.64 -7.43 -5.22
C HIS A 237 14.69 -8.35 -4.59
N PRO A 238 15.10 -9.44 -5.27
CA PRO A 238 16.24 -10.23 -4.84
C PRO A 238 17.46 -9.34 -4.60
N CYS A 239 18.16 -9.58 -3.49
CA CYS A 239 19.35 -8.82 -3.17
C CYS A 239 20.45 -9.07 -4.21
N ASP A 240 20.87 -8.04 -4.94
CA ASP A 240 21.86 -8.12 -6.02
C ASP A 240 23.12 -7.29 -5.73
N GLY A 241 23.12 -6.54 -4.63
CA GLY A 241 24.24 -5.69 -4.25
C GLY A 241 24.32 -4.39 -5.05
N GLY A 242 23.32 -4.07 -5.87
CA GLY A 242 23.24 -2.87 -6.67
C GLY A 242 23.03 -1.60 -5.84
N LYS A 243 23.37 -0.45 -6.43
CA LYS A 243 23.19 0.86 -5.79
C LYS A 243 21.73 1.15 -5.42
N GLY A 244 20.78 0.58 -6.16
CA GLY A 244 19.33 0.68 -5.92
C GLY A 244 18.87 0.07 -4.60
N GLN A 245 19.71 -0.73 -3.95
CA GLN A 245 19.43 -1.45 -2.70
C GLN A 245 20.26 -0.93 -1.52
N ARG A 246 20.84 0.26 -1.66
CA ARG A 246 21.68 0.88 -0.63
C ARG A 246 20.93 2.00 0.06
N TRP A 247 20.81 1.85 1.36
CA TRP A 247 20.15 2.78 2.26
C TRP A 247 21.11 3.18 3.37
N ARG A 248 21.31 4.49 3.52
CA ARG A 248 22.12 5.08 4.57
C ARG A 248 21.20 5.79 5.53
N ARG A 249 21.31 5.47 6.82
CA ARG A 249 20.57 6.22 7.84
C ARG A 249 21.24 7.56 8.16
N VAL A 250 20.45 8.63 8.19
CA VAL A 250 20.88 9.99 8.54
C VAL A 250 19.88 10.58 9.52
N GLY A 251 20.20 10.53 10.81
CA GLY A 251 19.20 10.82 11.85
C GLY A 251 18.03 9.83 11.75
N GLU A 252 16.81 10.34 11.61
CA GLU A 252 15.60 9.56 11.44
C GLU A 252 15.28 9.28 9.95
N GLU A 253 16.03 9.82 9.00
CA GLU A 253 15.80 9.57 7.57
C GLU A 253 16.58 8.34 7.06
N PHE A 254 15.97 7.62 6.10
CA PHE A 254 16.68 6.63 5.26
C PHE A 254 16.99 7.25 3.89
N HIS A 255 18.26 7.55 3.65
CA HIS A 255 18.75 8.08 2.38
C HIS A 255 19.06 6.90 1.45
N GLY A 256 18.26 6.78 0.38
CA GLY A 256 18.41 5.79 -0.66
C GLY A 256 19.34 6.21 -1.80
N PRO A 257 19.18 5.59 -2.98
CA PRO A 257 20.01 5.84 -4.15
C PRO A 257 19.96 7.30 -4.59
N ASP A 258 21.11 7.81 -5.04
CA ASP A 258 21.29 9.18 -5.54
C ASP A 258 20.88 10.29 -4.54
N GLY A 259 20.71 9.96 -3.26
CA GLY A 259 20.48 10.90 -2.15
C GLY A 259 19.02 11.19 -1.82
N TYR A 260 18.07 10.51 -2.45
CA TYR A 260 16.65 10.62 -2.13
C TYR A 260 16.28 9.96 -0.80
N CYS A 261 15.19 10.39 -0.18
CA CYS A 261 14.70 9.86 1.08
C CYS A 261 13.58 8.83 0.86
N LEU A 262 13.52 7.84 1.76
CA LEU A 262 12.38 6.94 1.92
C LEU A 262 11.16 7.75 2.42
N ASP A 263 10.12 7.83 1.61
CA ASP A 263 9.03 8.78 1.78
C ASP A 263 7.66 8.09 1.70
N ILE A 264 6.75 8.42 2.62
CA ILE A 264 5.36 7.99 2.54
C ILE A 264 4.62 8.89 1.56
N LYS A 265 4.12 8.30 0.48
CA LYS A 265 3.55 9.03 -0.64
C LYS A 265 2.37 9.92 -0.24
N GLY A 266 2.42 11.19 -0.66
CA GLY A 266 1.27 12.10 -0.61
C GLY A 266 0.78 12.40 0.80
N PRO A 267 1.71 12.56 1.76
CA PRO A 267 1.49 12.38 3.20
C PRO A 267 0.33 11.46 3.61
N GLY A 268 0.17 10.33 2.92
CA GLY A 268 -0.95 9.43 3.17
C GLY A 268 -0.84 8.74 4.52
N THR A 269 -1.96 8.62 5.23
CA THR A 269 -2.02 8.08 6.59
C THR A 269 -2.79 6.76 6.67
N THR A 270 -3.31 6.28 5.54
CA THR A 270 -4.09 5.05 5.48
C THR A 270 -3.18 3.85 5.28
N ASP A 271 -3.56 2.73 5.89
CA ASP A 271 -3.00 1.42 5.56
C ASP A 271 -2.97 1.20 4.04
N GLY A 272 -1.83 0.73 3.55
CA GLY A 272 -1.58 0.53 2.13
C GLY A 272 -1.06 1.75 1.37
N THR A 273 -0.85 2.90 2.03
CA THR A 273 -0.18 4.04 1.38
C THR A 273 1.22 3.62 0.94
N ARG A 274 1.52 3.81 -0.35
CA ARG A 274 2.81 3.38 -0.93
C ARG A 274 3.97 4.20 -0.40
N VAL A 275 5.12 3.55 -0.33
CA VAL A 275 6.40 4.20 -0.08
C VAL A 275 7.12 4.46 -1.41
N GLN A 276 7.79 5.60 -1.48
CA GLN A 276 8.46 6.10 -2.67
C GLN A 276 9.80 6.73 -2.31
N LEU A 277 10.55 7.12 -3.32
CA LEU A 277 11.58 8.13 -3.20
C LEU A 277 10.98 9.52 -3.28
N TRP A 278 11.48 10.41 -2.45
CA TRP A 278 11.25 11.85 -2.56
C TRP A 278 12.48 12.62 -2.13
N THR A 279 12.63 13.82 -2.66
CA THR A 279 13.67 14.76 -2.23
C THR A 279 13.62 14.90 -0.71
N CYS A 280 14.77 14.80 -0.05
CA CYS A 280 14.85 14.92 1.41
C CYS A 280 14.49 16.35 1.83
N GLU A 281 13.37 16.49 2.54
CA GLU A 281 12.81 17.79 2.96
C GLU A 281 12.75 17.93 4.50
N GLY A 282 13.15 16.90 5.27
CA GLY A 282 13.06 16.93 6.73
C GLY A 282 11.62 16.92 7.25
N VAL A 283 10.69 16.43 6.42
CA VAL A 283 9.25 16.41 6.72
C VAL A 283 8.86 15.14 7.48
N PRO A 284 7.80 15.17 8.29
CA PRO A 284 7.39 14.04 9.13
C PRO A 284 7.20 12.69 8.39
N GLN A 285 6.72 12.69 7.14
CA GLN A 285 6.56 11.47 6.33
C GLN A 285 7.88 10.83 5.83
N GLN A 286 9.03 11.43 6.14
CA GLN A 286 10.36 10.93 5.83
C GLN A 286 11.14 10.50 7.08
N GLN A 287 10.54 10.66 8.27
CA GLN A 287 11.17 10.33 9.54
C GLN A 287 10.76 8.94 10.00
N TRP A 288 11.75 8.10 10.28
CA TRP A 288 11.61 6.70 10.61
C TRP A 288 12.43 6.32 11.86
N GLU A 289 11.76 5.77 12.85
CA GLU A 289 12.38 5.13 14.01
C GLU A 289 12.64 3.65 13.71
N THR A 290 13.67 3.09 14.34
CA THR A 290 13.91 1.64 14.30
C THR A 290 13.97 1.05 15.68
N THR A 291 13.19 0.00 15.91
CA THR A 291 13.20 -0.74 17.17
C THR A 291 13.71 -2.14 16.93
N THR A 292 14.71 -2.58 17.70
CA THR A 292 15.21 -3.97 17.62
C THR A 292 14.13 -4.93 18.13
N LEU A 293 13.91 -6.02 17.41
CA LEU A 293 12.92 -7.06 17.71
C LEU A 293 13.53 -8.28 18.43
#